data_AF-A0AAJ0HE87-F1
#
_entry.id   AF-A0AAJ0HE87-F1
#
_cell.length_a   1.000
_cell.length_b   1.000
_cell.length_c   1.000
_cell.angle_alpha   90.00
_cell.angle_beta   90.00
_cell.angle_gamma   90.00
#
_symmetry.space_group_name_H-M   'P 1'
#
loop_
_entity.id
_entity.type
_entity.pdbx_description
1 polymer ?
#
loop_
_entity_poly.entity_id
_entity_poly.type
_entity_poly.pdbx_seq_one_letter_code
_entity_poly.pdbx_strand_id
1 'polypeptide(L)'
;MARSFSRRWPERPFSLITTTSHHVYAPALPSNHHAVRVARLMALTHNTIFRAFNAIYAQAGVVDPSKTKDVADFMTFATFAIAFLDNHHQCEENIFFPMLEAQSGTPGLMTHNVEQHRAFDVPLHALRRYVDEVKSGAARLDAAALRARIQDLAVPLEQHLHDEIPSLLELSGKLSEEAINTCYKALHDEAEGTTDPFRIGPLVLGCQDSTHLMDGEMIQFPELPFRLVPYLVDHIVSRRYAGAWRFCPGTFHGQPRETAFFEFGKSEASTRRKSSTSRDEILMQAALDSGITRAKRRFLVDRLATPVFVLMLLFSLYLAVAQYAANLHLPTRGKARAWVNPKLL
;
A
#
# COMPACT_ATOMS: atom_id res chain seq x y z
N MET A 1 -3.05 34.11 10.79
CA MET A 1 -1.72 33.60 11.15
C MET A 1 -1.69 32.11 10.84
N ALA A 2 -1.01 31.72 9.77
CA ALA A 2 -0.88 30.33 9.35
C ALA A 2 -0.07 29.55 10.38
N ARG A 3 -0.62 28.44 10.89
CA ARG A 3 0.12 27.51 11.75
C ARG A 3 1.20 26.85 10.89
N SER A 4 2.45 26.94 11.34
CA SER A 4 3.60 26.31 10.72
C SER A 4 3.48 24.78 10.73
N PHE A 5 3.12 24.18 9.58
CA PHE A 5 3.32 22.74 9.35
C PHE A 5 4.79 22.49 9.00
N SER A 6 5.64 22.40 10.02
CA SER A 6 6.96 21.81 9.87
C SER A 6 6.98 20.50 10.66
N ARG A 7 6.38 19.44 10.09
CA ARG A 7 6.55 18.06 10.54
C ARG A 7 6.80 17.19 9.31
N ARG A 8 8.02 16.68 9.22
CA ARG A 8 8.63 16.08 8.02
C ARG A 8 7.98 14.74 7.68
N TRP A 9 6.87 14.76 6.95
CA TRP A 9 6.44 13.59 6.18
C TRP A 9 7.51 13.33 5.10
N PRO A 10 7.93 12.08 4.84
CA PRO A 10 8.91 11.81 3.81
C PRO A 10 8.29 12.04 2.42
N GLU A 11 8.57 13.20 1.83
CA GLU A 11 8.13 13.62 0.48
C GLU A 11 9.23 13.48 -0.58
N ARG A 12 10.36 12.84 -0.24
CA ARG A 12 11.53 12.66 -1.13
C ARG A 12 12.10 11.25 -1.00
N PRO A 13 12.70 10.69 -2.07
CA PRO A 13 13.02 11.36 -3.33
C PRO A 13 11.83 11.55 -4.29
N PHE A 14 10.77 10.73 -4.16
CA PHE A 14 9.64 10.71 -5.09
C PHE A 14 8.62 11.80 -4.79
N SER A 15 8.28 12.60 -5.80
CA SER A 15 7.26 13.65 -5.71
C SER A 15 5.85 13.06 -5.84
N LEU A 16 4.98 13.36 -4.88
CA LEU A 16 3.60 12.87 -4.89
C LEU A 16 2.78 13.51 -6.03
N ILE A 17 1.86 12.72 -6.59
CA ILE A 17 0.87 13.19 -7.56
C ILE A 17 -0.23 13.92 -6.79
N THR A 18 -0.36 15.23 -7.01
CA THR A 18 -1.40 16.07 -6.39
C THR A 18 -2.55 16.40 -7.35
N THR A 19 -2.32 16.22 -8.65
CA THR A 19 -3.34 16.46 -9.66
C THR A 19 -3.19 15.46 -10.80
N THR A 20 -4.32 14.98 -11.30
CA THR A 20 -4.41 14.22 -12.55
C THR A 20 -4.32 15.12 -13.77
N SER A 21 -4.43 16.43 -13.58
CA SER A 21 -4.56 17.43 -14.64
C SER A 21 -5.69 17.08 -15.62
N HIS A 22 -6.78 16.46 -15.15
CA HIS A 22 -7.92 16.09 -16.02
C HIS A 22 -8.52 17.28 -16.77
N HIS A 23 -8.48 18.48 -16.20
CA HIS A 23 -8.91 19.71 -16.86
C HIS A 23 -8.02 20.11 -18.05
N VAL A 24 -6.80 19.57 -18.15
CA VAL A 24 -5.86 19.78 -19.27
C VAL A 24 -6.00 18.64 -20.29
N TYR A 25 -5.90 17.40 -19.83
CA TYR A 25 -5.86 16.22 -20.72
C TYR A 25 -7.25 15.77 -21.19
N ALA A 26 -8.30 16.08 -20.42
CA ALA A 26 -9.66 15.67 -20.71
C ALA A 26 -10.70 16.74 -20.30
N PRO A 27 -10.60 17.99 -20.82
CA PRO A 27 -11.41 19.13 -20.38
C PRO A 27 -12.92 18.96 -20.57
N ALA A 28 -13.32 18.07 -21.49
CA ALA A 28 -14.72 17.78 -21.77
C ALA A 28 -15.33 16.75 -20.80
N LEU A 29 -14.52 16.04 -20.01
CA LEU A 29 -15.03 15.03 -19.09
C LEU A 29 -15.48 15.68 -17.78
N PRO A 30 -16.67 15.33 -17.27
CA PRO A 30 -17.06 15.73 -15.93
C PRO A 30 -16.21 14.99 -14.88
N SER A 31 -16.03 15.58 -13.69
CA SER A 31 -15.18 15.02 -12.62
C SER A 31 -15.62 13.63 -12.12
N ASN A 32 -16.88 13.25 -12.36
CA ASN A 32 -17.44 11.95 -11.99
C ASN A 32 -17.30 10.88 -13.09
N HIS A 33 -16.75 11.21 -14.26
CA HIS A 33 -16.53 10.25 -15.34
C HIS A 33 -15.56 9.13 -14.90
N HIS A 34 -15.82 7.87 -15.23
CA HIS A 34 -14.98 6.75 -14.77
C HIS A 34 -13.52 6.87 -15.20
N ALA A 35 -13.19 7.45 -16.35
CA ALA A 35 -11.78 7.71 -16.71
C ALA A 35 -11.08 8.65 -15.71
N VAL A 36 -11.76 9.72 -15.28
CA VAL A 36 -11.24 10.66 -14.26
C VAL A 36 -11.13 9.97 -12.90
N ARG A 37 -12.14 9.17 -12.54
CA ARG A 37 -12.10 8.37 -11.29
C ARG A 37 -10.95 7.36 -11.31
N VAL A 38 -10.76 6.61 -12.38
CA VAL A 38 -9.68 5.62 -12.52
C VAL A 38 -8.31 6.30 -12.45
N ALA A 39 -8.11 7.41 -13.15
CA ALA A 39 -6.88 8.20 -13.08
C ALA A 39 -6.58 8.68 -11.63
N ARG A 40 -7.61 9.15 -10.90
CA ARG A 40 -7.47 9.57 -9.50
C ARG A 40 -7.12 8.40 -8.58
N LEU A 41 -7.78 7.26 -8.73
CA LEU A 41 -7.50 6.07 -7.93
C LEU A 41 -6.09 5.51 -8.22
N MET A 42 -5.68 5.51 -9.50
CA MET A 42 -4.33 5.12 -9.89
C MET A 42 -3.28 6.03 -9.24
N ALA A 43 -3.44 7.34 -9.34
CA ALA A 43 -2.56 8.30 -8.70
C ALA A 43 -2.46 8.13 -7.17
N LEU A 44 -3.55 7.72 -6.50
CA LEU A 44 -3.54 7.43 -5.06
C LEU A 44 -2.82 6.12 -4.73
N THR A 45 -2.95 5.10 -5.58
CA THR A 45 -2.14 3.86 -5.52
C THR A 45 -0.66 4.18 -5.66
N HIS A 46 -0.29 4.95 -6.70
CA HIS A 46 1.09 5.42 -6.92
C HIS A 46 1.64 6.24 -5.75
N ASN A 47 0.83 7.10 -5.14
CA ASN A 47 1.24 7.82 -3.94
C ASN A 47 1.48 6.89 -2.73
N THR A 48 0.82 5.74 -2.65
CA THR A 48 1.14 4.70 -1.64
C THR A 48 2.57 4.20 -1.86
N ILE A 49 2.90 3.89 -3.12
CA ILE A 49 4.21 3.41 -3.54
C ILE A 49 5.27 4.46 -3.18
N PHE A 50 5.11 5.70 -3.65
CA PHE A 50 6.03 6.80 -3.35
C PHE A 50 6.23 7.01 -1.85
N ARG A 51 5.16 7.00 -1.06
CA ARG A 51 5.27 7.16 0.41
C ARG A 51 6.04 6.00 1.05
N ALA A 52 5.85 4.77 0.60
CA ALA A 52 6.61 3.63 1.11
C ALA A 52 8.11 3.77 0.80
N PHE A 53 8.48 4.10 -0.45
CA PHE A 53 9.88 4.27 -0.83
C PHE A 53 10.53 5.50 -0.20
N ASN A 54 9.81 6.62 -0.11
CA ASN A 54 10.27 7.81 0.62
C ASN A 54 10.52 7.50 2.10
N ALA A 55 9.65 6.70 2.73
CA ALA A 55 9.82 6.26 4.11
C ALA A 55 11.06 5.37 4.27
N ILE A 56 11.34 4.46 3.33
CA ILE A 56 12.57 3.64 3.33
C ILE A 56 13.80 4.54 3.18
N TYR A 57 13.79 5.46 2.21
CA TYR A 57 14.90 6.37 1.95
C TYR A 57 15.22 7.24 3.18
N ALA A 58 14.20 7.83 3.79
CA ALA A 58 14.34 8.68 4.97
C ALA A 58 14.92 7.90 6.15
N GLN A 59 14.39 6.71 6.42
CA GLN A 59 14.75 5.91 7.60
C GLN A 59 16.05 5.11 7.45
N ALA A 60 16.56 4.92 6.22
CA ALA A 60 17.78 4.16 5.95
C ALA A 60 18.98 4.58 6.82
N GLY A 61 19.16 5.89 7.04
CA GLY A 61 20.27 6.44 7.84
C GLY A 61 20.01 6.52 9.34
N VAL A 62 18.83 6.12 9.80
CA VAL A 62 18.41 6.25 11.20
C VAL A 62 18.26 4.90 11.89
N VAL A 63 18.08 3.83 11.12
CA VAL A 63 18.10 2.45 11.64
C VAL A 63 19.51 2.08 12.06
N ASP A 64 19.68 1.74 13.34
CA ASP A 64 20.95 1.29 13.91
C ASP A 64 21.34 -0.09 13.34
N PRO A 65 22.44 -0.19 12.55
CA PRO A 65 22.85 -1.45 11.95
C PRO A 65 23.28 -2.53 12.97
N SER A 66 23.55 -2.16 14.22
CA SER A 66 23.90 -3.11 15.29
C SER A 66 22.67 -3.83 15.86
N LYS A 67 21.47 -3.25 15.70
CA LYS A 67 20.21 -3.83 16.19
C LYS A 67 19.63 -4.77 15.13
N THR A 68 20.05 -6.03 15.17
CA THR A 68 19.66 -7.07 14.19
C THR A 68 18.16 -7.19 13.99
N LYS A 69 17.36 -7.11 15.06
CA LYS A 69 15.90 -7.11 14.98
C LYS A 69 15.38 -5.88 14.23
N ASP A 70 15.95 -4.70 14.48
CA ASP A 70 15.48 -3.48 13.84
C ASP A 70 15.76 -3.47 12.35
N VAL A 71 16.93 -3.94 11.96
CA VAL A 71 17.30 -4.16 10.56
C VAL A 71 16.39 -5.19 9.90
N ALA A 72 16.11 -6.33 10.54
CA ALA A 72 15.24 -7.37 9.97
C ALA A 72 13.80 -6.88 9.75
N ASP A 73 13.25 -6.14 10.73
CA ASP A 73 11.93 -5.53 10.60
C ASP A 73 11.91 -4.46 9.49
N PHE A 74 12.96 -3.65 9.37
CA PHE A 74 13.10 -2.63 8.32
C PHE A 74 13.20 -3.24 6.92
N MET A 75 14.02 -4.28 6.76
CA MET A 75 14.12 -5.01 5.50
C MET A 75 12.82 -5.73 5.16
N THR A 76 12.05 -6.19 6.15
CA THR A 76 10.71 -6.76 5.92
C THR A 76 9.75 -5.71 5.37
N PHE A 77 9.74 -4.50 5.93
CA PHE A 77 8.97 -3.38 5.38
C PHE A 77 9.38 -3.07 3.92
N ALA A 78 10.69 -2.98 3.66
CA ALA A 78 11.21 -2.75 2.31
C ALA A 78 10.82 -3.87 1.33
N THR A 79 10.89 -5.15 1.75
CA THR A 79 10.42 -6.28 0.94
C THR A 79 8.96 -6.10 0.54
N PHE A 80 8.09 -5.67 1.46
CA PHE A 80 6.67 -5.50 1.16
C PHE A 80 6.39 -4.33 0.21
N ALA A 81 7.11 -3.21 0.36
CA ALA A 81 7.00 -2.09 -0.57
C ALA A 81 7.43 -2.49 -2.00
N ILE A 82 8.55 -3.21 -2.14
CA ILE A 82 9.04 -3.70 -3.44
C ILE A 82 8.06 -4.71 -4.03
N ALA A 83 7.55 -5.65 -3.23
CA ALA A 83 6.58 -6.64 -3.71
C ALA A 83 5.25 -6.00 -4.12
N PHE A 84 4.84 -4.91 -3.46
CA PHE A 84 3.64 -4.18 -3.86
C PHE A 84 3.81 -3.50 -5.22
N LEU A 85 4.96 -2.82 -5.44
CA LEU A 85 5.29 -2.23 -6.74
C LEU A 85 5.32 -3.27 -7.86
N ASP A 86 6.00 -4.38 -7.62
CA ASP A 86 6.13 -5.49 -8.58
C ASP A 86 4.76 -6.10 -8.92
N ASN A 87 3.93 -6.41 -7.90
CA ASN A 87 2.60 -6.94 -8.13
C ASN A 87 1.68 -5.95 -8.86
N HIS A 88 1.75 -4.65 -8.54
CA HIS A 88 0.99 -3.58 -9.18
C HIS A 88 1.20 -3.59 -10.71
N HIS A 89 2.45 -3.49 -11.16
CA HIS A 89 2.78 -3.50 -12.59
C HIS A 89 2.52 -4.86 -13.25
N GLN A 90 2.72 -5.98 -12.54
CA GLN A 90 2.37 -7.31 -13.08
C GLN A 90 0.87 -7.43 -13.34
N CYS A 91 0.01 -6.89 -12.47
CA CYS A 91 -1.44 -6.90 -12.70
C CYS A 91 -1.81 -6.01 -13.90
N GLU A 92 -1.11 -4.88 -14.09
CA GLU A 92 -1.31 -4.02 -15.24
C GLU A 92 -0.95 -4.71 -16.56
N GLU A 93 0.25 -5.30 -16.65
CA GLU A 93 0.72 -5.95 -17.88
C GLU A 93 0.00 -7.26 -18.20
N ASN A 94 -0.43 -8.01 -17.18
CA ASN A 94 -1.08 -9.31 -17.41
C ASN A 94 -2.60 -9.21 -17.58
N ILE A 95 -3.24 -8.19 -17.00
CA ILE A 95 -4.70 -8.05 -16.98
C ILE A 95 -5.13 -6.72 -17.58
N PHE A 96 -4.75 -5.58 -16.98
CA PHE A 96 -5.37 -4.29 -17.29
C PHE A 96 -5.07 -3.83 -18.72
N PHE A 97 -3.80 -3.72 -19.09
CA PHE A 97 -3.38 -3.23 -20.40
C PHE A 97 -3.87 -4.14 -21.54
N PRO A 98 -3.74 -5.48 -21.46
CA PRO A 98 -4.32 -6.36 -22.47
C PRO A 98 -5.84 -6.22 -22.60
N MET A 99 -6.56 -6.04 -21.50
CA MET A 99 -8.01 -5.83 -21.55
C MET A 99 -8.39 -4.51 -22.21
N LEU A 100 -7.66 -3.42 -21.93
CA LEU A 100 -7.86 -2.12 -22.59
C LEU A 100 -7.63 -2.22 -24.11
N GLU A 101 -6.58 -2.91 -24.54
CA GLU A 101 -6.31 -3.15 -25.97
C GLU A 101 -7.42 -3.97 -26.62
N ALA A 102 -7.86 -5.05 -25.98
CA ALA A 102 -8.93 -5.90 -26.50
C ALA A 102 -10.27 -5.16 -26.62
N GLN A 103 -10.64 -4.34 -25.64
CA GLN A 103 -11.89 -3.58 -25.63
C GLN A 103 -11.88 -2.40 -26.61
N SER A 104 -10.72 -1.76 -26.80
CA SER A 104 -10.57 -0.61 -27.70
C SER A 104 -10.35 -1.03 -29.16
N GLY A 105 -9.94 -2.29 -29.39
CA GLY A 105 -9.47 -2.75 -30.70
C GLY A 105 -8.22 -2.01 -31.19
N THR A 106 -7.48 -1.36 -30.28
CA THR A 106 -6.27 -0.58 -30.60
C THR A 106 -5.04 -1.34 -30.11
N PRO A 107 -4.31 -2.05 -30.99
CA PRO A 107 -3.10 -2.75 -30.61
C PRO A 107 -2.04 -1.78 -30.09
N GLY A 108 -1.36 -2.16 -29.01
CA GLY A 108 -0.29 -1.36 -28.42
C GLY A 108 -0.75 -0.09 -27.73
N LEU A 109 -2.05 0.01 -27.36
CA LEU A 109 -2.63 1.18 -26.69
C LEU A 109 -1.81 1.61 -25.45
N MET A 110 -1.24 0.65 -24.72
CA MET A 110 -0.48 0.90 -23.50
C MET A 110 1.02 0.60 -23.65
N THR A 111 1.54 0.45 -24.89
CA THR A 111 2.96 0.11 -25.14
C THR A 111 3.92 1.10 -24.50
N HIS A 112 3.58 2.39 -24.49
CA HIS A 112 4.39 3.42 -23.83
C HIS A 112 4.58 3.13 -22.32
N ASN A 113 3.49 2.80 -21.62
CA ASN A 113 3.52 2.47 -20.19
C ASN A 113 4.35 1.20 -19.94
N VAL A 114 4.20 0.17 -20.79
CA VAL A 114 5.00 -1.07 -20.72
C VAL A 114 6.49 -0.80 -20.94
N GLU A 115 6.86 0.08 -21.88
CA GLU A 115 8.26 0.45 -22.09
C GLU A 115 8.85 1.19 -20.89
N GLN A 116 8.04 2.02 -20.22
CA GLN A 116 8.44 2.69 -19.00
C GLN A 116 8.60 1.73 -17.82
N HIS A 117 7.78 0.67 -17.72
CA HIS A 117 7.99 -0.40 -16.73
C HIS A 117 9.40 -1.01 -16.85
N ARG A 118 9.80 -1.33 -18.09
CA ARG A 118 11.12 -1.90 -18.39
C ARG A 118 12.27 -0.97 -18.00
N ALA A 119 12.05 0.35 -18.00
CA ALA A 119 13.08 1.34 -17.69
C ALA A 119 13.54 1.28 -16.22
N PHE A 120 12.70 0.82 -15.29
CA PHE A 120 13.08 0.67 -13.88
C PHE A 120 13.20 -0.79 -13.41
N ASP A 121 13.01 -1.78 -14.29
CA ASP A 121 13.09 -3.21 -13.93
C ASP A 121 14.47 -3.60 -13.35
N VAL A 122 15.54 -3.26 -14.07
CA VAL A 122 16.93 -3.52 -13.64
C VAL A 122 17.24 -2.87 -12.28
N PRO A 123 17.01 -1.55 -12.05
CA PRO A 123 17.26 -0.96 -10.74
C PRO A 123 16.33 -1.52 -9.64
N LEU A 124 15.10 -1.94 -9.97
CA LEU A 124 14.19 -2.56 -9.00
C LEU A 124 14.72 -3.91 -8.52
N HIS A 125 15.21 -4.73 -9.45
CA HIS A 125 15.88 -5.99 -9.12
C HIS A 125 17.17 -5.78 -8.31
N ALA A 126 17.95 -4.74 -8.61
CA ALA A 126 19.14 -4.41 -7.83
C ALA A 126 18.82 -3.98 -6.39
N LEU A 127 17.73 -3.22 -6.20
CA LEU A 127 17.22 -2.89 -4.87
C LEU A 127 16.73 -4.13 -4.12
N ARG A 128 15.92 -4.97 -4.78
CA ARG A 128 15.40 -6.21 -4.21
C ARG A 128 16.52 -7.11 -3.71
N ARG A 129 17.53 -7.35 -4.55
CA ARG A 129 18.70 -8.18 -4.21
C ARG A 129 19.40 -7.66 -2.95
N TYR A 130 19.64 -6.35 -2.87
CA TYR A 130 20.29 -5.76 -1.69
C TYR A 130 19.45 -5.92 -0.42
N VAL A 131 18.13 -5.68 -0.50
CA VAL A 131 17.22 -5.89 0.63
C VAL A 131 17.26 -7.36 1.10
N ASP A 132 17.26 -8.32 0.16
CA ASP A 132 17.30 -9.74 0.48
C ASP A 132 18.66 -10.18 1.06
N GLU A 133 19.78 -9.62 0.57
CA GLU A 133 21.13 -9.84 1.12
C GLU A 133 21.25 -9.33 2.56
N VAL A 134 20.73 -8.12 2.86
CA VAL A 134 20.74 -7.57 4.23
C VAL A 134 19.80 -8.37 5.14
N LYS A 135 18.61 -8.74 4.63
CA LYS A 135 17.62 -9.50 5.39
C LYS A 135 18.10 -10.90 5.77
N SER A 136 18.83 -11.57 4.87
CA SER A 136 19.41 -12.90 5.10
C SER A 136 20.69 -12.88 5.94
N GLY A 137 21.27 -11.70 6.18
CA GLY A 137 22.54 -11.53 6.88
C GLY A 137 23.78 -11.75 6.00
N ALA A 138 23.60 -11.90 4.68
CA ALA A 138 24.70 -11.97 3.72
C ALA A 138 25.42 -10.62 3.57
N ALA A 139 24.73 -9.50 3.84
CA ALA A 139 25.28 -8.16 3.89
C ALA A 139 24.87 -7.43 5.17
N ARG A 140 25.64 -6.42 5.58
CA ARG A 140 25.24 -5.47 6.63
C ARG A 140 24.45 -4.32 6.02
N LEU A 141 23.54 -3.74 6.80
CA LEU A 141 22.83 -2.53 6.38
C LEU A 141 23.83 -1.38 6.21
N ASP A 142 23.99 -0.95 4.96
CA ASP A 142 24.62 0.29 4.56
C ASP A 142 23.52 1.27 4.08
N ALA A 143 23.36 2.36 4.83
CA ALA A 143 22.37 3.38 4.54
C ALA A 143 22.61 4.09 3.19
N ALA A 144 23.87 4.34 2.84
CA ALA A 144 24.23 5.00 1.59
C ALA A 144 23.96 4.07 0.40
N ALA A 145 24.32 2.80 0.53
CA ALA A 145 24.07 1.79 -0.50
C ALA A 145 22.57 1.56 -0.76
N LEU A 146 21.73 1.59 0.29
CA LEU A 146 20.28 1.50 0.16
C LEU A 146 19.70 2.74 -0.53
N ARG A 147 20.12 3.94 -0.09
CA ARG A 147 19.66 5.21 -0.67
C ARG A 147 20.05 5.35 -2.13
N ALA A 148 21.27 4.96 -2.51
CA ALA A 148 21.73 4.99 -3.89
C ALA A 148 20.85 4.13 -4.79
N ARG A 149 20.49 2.90 -4.37
CA ARG A 149 19.59 2.03 -5.13
C ARG A 149 18.18 2.59 -5.29
N ILE A 150 17.67 3.30 -4.27
CA ILE A 150 16.40 4.02 -4.40
C ILE A 150 16.54 5.23 -5.35
N GLN A 151 17.69 5.90 -5.37
CA GLN A 151 17.96 6.99 -6.32
C GLN A 151 18.07 6.49 -7.76
N ASP A 152 18.64 5.31 -7.99
CA ASP A 152 18.70 4.68 -9.32
C ASP A 152 17.29 4.38 -9.89
N LEU A 153 16.31 4.15 -9.00
CA LEU A 153 14.89 4.02 -9.35
C LEU A 153 14.19 5.36 -9.57
N ALA A 154 14.69 6.44 -8.95
CA ALA A 154 13.90 7.65 -8.71
C ALA A 154 13.33 8.25 -10.00
N VAL A 155 14.20 8.51 -10.98
CA VAL A 155 13.79 9.13 -12.24
C VAL A 155 12.86 8.24 -13.06
N PRO A 156 13.22 7.00 -13.44
CA PRO A 156 12.37 6.19 -14.32
C PRO A 156 11.04 5.80 -13.66
N LEU A 157 11.02 5.53 -12.35
CA LEU A 157 9.78 5.21 -11.64
C LEU A 157 8.89 6.44 -11.45
N GLU A 158 9.45 7.59 -11.06
CA GLU A 158 8.64 8.83 -10.93
C GLU A 158 8.04 9.22 -12.28
N GLN A 159 8.82 9.17 -13.36
CA GLN A 159 8.33 9.47 -14.70
C GLN A 159 7.14 8.57 -15.08
N HIS A 160 7.31 7.26 -14.92
CA HIS A 160 6.27 6.29 -15.27
C HIS A 160 4.96 6.53 -14.52
N LEU A 161 5.02 6.62 -13.19
CA LEU A 161 3.82 6.77 -12.37
C LEU A 161 3.12 8.11 -12.63
N HIS A 162 3.84 9.16 -13.04
CA HIS A 162 3.20 10.42 -13.46
C HIS A 162 2.60 10.33 -14.87
N ASP A 163 3.29 9.70 -15.84
CA ASP A 163 2.87 9.61 -17.25
C ASP A 163 1.71 8.64 -17.51
N GLU A 164 1.52 7.65 -16.63
CA GLU A 164 0.37 6.76 -16.73
C GLU A 164 -0.95 7.52 -16.53
N ILE A 165 -0.97 8.51 -15.63
CA ILE A 165 -2.20 9.26 -15.29
C ILE A 165 -2.85 9.94 -16.51
N PRO A 166 -2.13 10.73 -17.34
CA PRO A 166 -2.70 11.26 -18.57
C PRO A 166 -3.05 10.15 -19.58
N SER A 167 -2.26 9.07 -19.67
CA SER A 167 -2.59 7.93 -20.54
C SER A 167 -3.96 7.32 -20.21
N LEU A 168 -4.30 7.22 -18.91
CA LEU A 168 -5.60 6.72 -18.44
C LEU A 168 -6.75 7.69 -18.75
N LEU A 169 -6.50 9.00 -18.71
CA LEU A 169 -7.50 10.00 -19.07
C LEU A 169 -7.83 9.94 -20.56
N GLU A 170 -6.84 9.73 -21.42
CA GLU A 170 -7.02 9.62 -22.87
C GLU A 170 -7.85 8.40 -23.31
N LEU A 171 -8.02 7.40 -22.44
CA LEU A 171 -8.86 6.23 -22.69
C LEU A 171 -10.31 6.60 -23.00
N SER A 172 -10.83 7.72 -22.47
CA SER A 172 -12.19 8.17 -22.76
C SER A 172 -12.43 8.49 -24.23
N GLY A 173 -11.37 8.76 -25.00
CA GLY A 173 -11.46 8.98 -26.45
C GLY A 173 -11.57 7.68 -27.26
N LYS A 174 -11.30 6.52 -26.64
CA LYS A 174 -11.22 5.22 -27.32
C LYS A 174 -12.15 4.15 -26.74
N LEU A 175 -12.58 4.31 -25.50
CA LEU A 175 -13.36 3.33 -24.74
C LEU A 175 -14.59 4.00 -24.13
N SER A 176 -15.67 3.23 -24.00
CA SER A 176 -16.81 3.64 -23.19
C SER A 176 -16.43 3.70 -21.71
N GLU A 177 -17.17 4.52 -20.97
CA GLU A 177 -17.02 4.65 -19.52
C GLU A 177 -17.15 3.28 -18.80
N GLU A 178 -18.11 2.46 -19.24
CA GLU A 178 -18.35 1.10 -18.73
C GLU A 178 -17.16 0.16 -19.00
N ALA A 179 -16.56 0.24 -20.21
CA ALA A 179 -15.42 -0.59 -20.57
C ALA A 179 -14.19 -0.24 -19.71
N ILE A 180 -13.92 1.05 -19.49
CA ILE A 180 -12.84 1.53 -18.61
C ILE A 180 -13.04 1.01 -17.20
N ASN A 181 -14.24 1.17 -16.64
CA ASN A 181 -14.55 0.70 -15.29
C ASN A 181 -14.44 -0.82 -15.16
N THR A 182 -14.85 -1.58 -16.18
CA THR A 182 -14.73 -3.04 -16.21
C THR A 182 -13.27 -3.48 -16.20
N CYS A 183 -12.42 -2.87 -17.03
CA CYS A 183 -10.99 -3.18 -17.06
C CYS A 183 -10.32 -2.84 -15.72
N TYR A 184 -10.62 -1.67 -15.15
CA TYR A 184 -10.06 -1.27 -13.85
C TYR A 184 -10.53 -2.16 -12.70
N LYS A 185 -11.79 -2.61 -12.73
CA LYS A 185 -12.29 -3.58 -11.74
C LYS A 185 -11.53 -4.91 -11.84
N ALA A 186 -11.25 -5.39 -13.05
CA ALA A 186 -10.48 -6.61 -13.24
C ALA A 186 -9.04 -6.49 -12.69
N LEU A 187 -8.39 -5.32 -12.89
CA LEU A 187 -7.10 -5.01 -12.27
C LEU A 187 -7.18 -5.11 -10.74
N HIS A 188 -8.18 -4.46 -10.15
CA HIS A 188 -8.37 -4.44 -8.70
C HIS A 188 -8.65 -5.85 -8.14
N ASP A 189 -9.54 -6.61 -8.77
CA ASP A 189 -9.89 -7.97 -8.36
C ASP A 189 -8.67 -8.91 -8.44
N GLU A 190 -7.84 -8.79 -9.47
CA GLU A 190 -6.58 -9.55 -9.58
C GLU A 190 -5.60 -9.15 -8.46
N ALA A 191 -5.40 -7.85 -8.24
CA ALA A 191 -4.49 -7.36 -7.21
C ALA A 191 -4.91 -7.79 -5.80
N GLU A 192 -6.21 -7.85 -5.50
CA GLU A 192 -6.72 -8.40 -4.25
C GLU A 192 -6.55 -9.92 -4.16
N GLY A 193 -6.71 -10.64 -5.28
CA GLY A 193 -6.58 -12.09 -5.36
C GLY A 193 -5.14 -12.61 -5.23
N THR A 194 -4.14 -11.85 -5.68
CA THR A 194 -2.73 -12.27 -5.69
C THR A 194 -1.95 -11.84 -4.45
N THR A 195 -2.50 -10.97 -3.61
CA THR A 195 -1.78 -10.38 -2.48
C THR A 195 -2.11 -11.00 -1.12
N ASP A 196 -1.11 -11.08 -0.24
CA ASP A 196 -1.30 -11.52 1.15
C ASP A 196 -1.91 -10.35 1.97
N PRO A 197 -3.14 -10.48 2.50
CA PRO A 197 -3.82 -9.41 3.23
C PRO A 197 -3.05 -8.96 4.49
N PHE A 198 -2.22 -9.83 5.07
CA PHE A 198 -1.36 -9.48 6.20
C PHE A 198 -0.17 -8.60 5.82
N ARG A 199 0.13 -8.46 4.53
CA ARG A 199 1.20 -7.60 4.00
C ARG A 199 0.61 -6.33 3.39
N ILE A 200 -0.36 -6.48 2.48
CA ILE A 200 -0.85 -5.36 1.69
C ILE A 200 -1.71 -4.39 2.49
N GLY A 201 -2.60 -4.91 3.35
CA GLY A 201 -3.52 -4.09 4.14
C GLY A 201 -2.80 -3.07 5.03
N PRO A 202 -1.88 -3.52 5.92
CA PRO A 202 -1.08 -2.60 6.72
C PRO A 202 -0.20 -1.66 5.89
N LEU A 203 0.39 -2.14 4.78
CA LEU A 203 1.24 -1.32 3.92
C LEU A 203 0.44 -0.17 3.29
N VAL A 204 -0.68 -0.48 2.64
CA VAL A 204 -1.55 0.53 2.00
C VAL A 204 -2.04 1.51 3.05
N LEU A 205 -2.68 1.05 4.11
CA LEU A 205 -3.23 1.95 5.13
C LEU A 205 -2.16 2.77 5.84
N GLY A 206 -0.98 2.19 6.11
CA GLY A 206 0.11 2.89 6.78
C GLY A 206 0.86 3.87 5.88
N CYS A 207 0.72 3.75 4.56
CA CYS A 207 1.29 4.66 3.56
C CYS A 207 0.24 5.57 2.93
N GLN A 208 -0.96 5.67 3.52
CA GLN A 208 -2.01 6.59 3.09
C GLN A 208 -2.05 7.85 3.97
N ASP A 209 -2.54 8.93 3.37
CA ASP A 209 -2.70 10.23 4.02
C ASP A 209 -4.11 10.77 3.75
N SER A 210 -4.92 10.79 4.81
CA SER A 210 -6.28 11.32 4.81
C SER A 210 -6.35 12.85 4.74
N THR A 211 -5.20 13.53 4.60
CA THR A 211 -5.12 14.99 4.37
C THR A 211 -4.65 15.33 2.95
N HIS A 212 -4.28 14.33 2.14
CA HIS A 212 -3.83 14.53 0.77
C HIS A 212 -4.99 14.95 -0.14
N LEU A 213 -4.79 16.04 -0.87
CA LEU A 213 -5.73 16.52 -1.87
C LEU A 213 -5.33 15.99 -3.25
N MET A 214 -6.27 15.34 -3.93
CA MET A 214 -6.14 14.92 -5.32
C MET A 214 -7.07 15.79 -6.16
N ASP A 215 -6.52 16.55 -7.12
CA ASP A 215 -7.24 17.58 -7.87
C ASP A 215 -7.92 18.64 -6.97
N GLY A 216 -7.33 18.93 -5.81
CA GLY A 216 -7.91 19.84 -4.82
C GLY A 216 -9.07 19.25 -4.00
N GLU A 217 -9.39 17.97 -4.20
CA GLU A 217 -10.47 17.26 -3.50
C GLU A 217 -9.92 16.21 -2.54
N MET A 218 -10.62 16.02 -1.41
CA MET A 218 -10.36 14.90 -0.51
C MET A 218 -11.02 13.64 -1.07
N ILE A 219 -10.21 12.75 -1.63
CA ILE A 219 -10.70 11.47 -2.18
C ILE A 219 -10.43 10.37 -1.15
N GLN A 220 -11.48 9.63 -0.78
CA GLN A 220 -11.34 8.49 0.13
C GLN A 220 -10.61 7.36 -0.59
N PHE A 221 -9.42 6.99 -0.10
CA PHE A 221 -8.65 5.84 -0.58
C PHE A 221 -7.94 5.15 0.60
N PRO A 222 -7.93 3.80 0.66
CA PRO A 222 -8.69 2.88 -0.20
C PRO A 222 -10.21 3.02 -0.02
N GLU A 223 -10.97 2.67 -1.05
CA GLU A 223 -12.44 2.68 -1.05
C GLU A 223 -12.99 1.53 -0.19
N LEU A 224 -12.85 1.65 1.12
CA LEU A 224 -13.26 0.60 2.05
C LEU A 224 -14.77 0.69 2.33
N PRO A 225 -15.54 -0.39 2.13
CA PRO A 225 -16.99 -0.39 2.39
C PRO A 225 -17.33 -0.20 3.88
N PHE A 226 -16.37 -0.47 4.78
CA PHE A 226 -16.58 -0.36 6.23
C PHE A 226 -15.50 0.48 6.91
N ARG A 227 -15.92 1.51 7.65
CA ARG A 227 -15.05 2.34 8.51
C ARG A 227 -14.33 1.56 9.62
N LEU A 228 -14.68 0.29 9.83
CA LEU A 228 -14.07 -0.60 10.82
C LEU A 228 -12.79 -1.28 10.31
N VAL A 229 -12.56 -1.34 9.00
CA VAL A 229 -11.39 -2.03 8.42
C VAL A 229 -10.07 -1.46 8.95
N PRO A 230 -9.85 -0.14 9.05
CA PRO A 230 -8.65 0.42 9.68
C PRO A 230 -8.38 -0.11 11.10
N TYR A 231 -9.43 -0.27 11.91
CA TYR A 231 -9.31 -0.79 13.28
C TYR A 231 -8.99 -2.29 13.31
N LEU A 232 -9.56 -3.08 12.40
CA LEU A 232 -9.22 -4.49 12.26
C LEU A 232 -7.75 -4.65 11.83
N VAL A 233 -7.30 -3.80 10.91
CA VAL A 233 -5.90 -3.81 10.48
C VAL A 233 -4.97 -3.41 11.62
N ASP A 234 -5.27 -2.32 12.32
CA ASP A 234 -4.46 -1.84 13.44
C ASP A 234 -4.36 -2.86 14.57
N HIS A 235 -5.48 -3.46 14.96
CA HIS A 235 -5.52 -4.29 16.16
C HIS A 235 -5.31 -5.79 15.91
N ILE A 236 -5.47 -6.31 14.69
CA ILE A 236 -5.43 -7.75 14.41
C ILE A 236 -4.44 -8.08 13.29
N VAL A 237 -4.66 -7.55 12.08
CA VAL A 237 -3.90 -7.96 10.88
C VAL A 237 -2.43 -7.54 11.01
N SER A 238 -2.17 -6.34 11.52
CA SER A 238 -0.82 -5.78 11.67
C SER A 238 0.08 -6.63 12.60
N ARG A 239 -0.51 -7.41 13.53
CA ARG A 239 0.26 -8.14 14.55
C ARG A 239 1.29 -9.11 13.99
N ARG A 240 1.02 -9.72 12.83
CA ARG A 240 1.90 -10.72 12.20
C ARG A 240 3.29 -10.15 11.88
N TYR A 241 3.35 -8.89 11.47
CA TYR A 241 4.59 -8.20 11.11
C TYR A 241 4.72 -6.86 11.86
N ALA A 242 4.29 -6.83 13.13
CA ALA A 242 4.17 -5.59 13.92
C ALA A 242 5.44 -4.73 13.91
N GLY A 243 6.62 -5.36 13.90
CA GLY A 243 7.90 -4.66 13.84
C GLY A 243 8.14 -3.91 12.52
N ALA A 244 7.65 -4.42 11.38
CA ALA A 244 7.78 -3.76 10.08
C ALA A 244 6.88 -2.52 9.98
N TRP A 245 5.72 -2.52 10.64
CA TRP A 245 4.75 -1.43 10.47
C TRP A 245 5.10 -0.14 11.20
N ARG A 246 6.09 -0.14 12.09
CA ARG A 246 6.60 1.11 12.68
C ARG A 246 7.34 1.99 11.66
N PHE A 247 7.73 1.42 10.51
CA PHE A 247 8.38 2.15 9.42
C PHE A 247 7.38 2.83 8.47
N CYS A 248 6.08 2.62 8.67
CA CYS A 248 5.04 3.34 7.92
C CYS A 248 5.12 4.85 8.21
N PRO A 249 4.97 5.71 7.18
CA PRO A 249 4.98 7.16 7.36
C PRO A 249 3.66 7.70 7.96
N GLY A 250 2.61 6.88 8.06
CA GLY A 250 1.32 7.24 8.66
C GLY A 250 0.77 6.19 9.63
N THR A 251 -0.31 6.55 10.32
CA THR A 251 -1.18 5.60 11.03
C THR A 251 -2.01 4.82 10.03
N PHE A 252 -2.56 3.66 10.41
CA PHE A 252 -3.53 2.94 9.58
C PHE A 252 -4.88 3.67 9.41
N HIS A 253 -5.06 4.81 10.08
CA HIS A 253 -6.21 5.71 9.96
C HIS A 253 -5.91 6.92 9.05
N GLY A 254 -4.81 6.88 8.30
CA GLY A 254 -4.44 7.93 7.35
C GLY A 254 -3.91 9.21 8.00
N GLN A 255 -3.41 9.15 9.24
CA GLN A 255 -2.82 10.32 9.89
C GLN A 255 -1.30 10.31 9.74
N PRO A 256 -0.67 11.44 9.38
CA PRO A 256 0.78 11.58 9.41
C PRO A 256 1.45 11.13 10.70
N ARG A 257 2.53 10.36 10.56
CA ARG A 257 3.45 10.04 11.65
C ARG A 257 4.83 10.58 11.32
N GLU A 258 5.51 11.10 12.35
CA GLU A 258 6.95 11.23 12.27
C GLU A 258 7.53 9.82 12.18
N THR A 259 8.38 9.56 11.18
CA THR A 259 8.96 8.23 11.03
C THR A 259 9.70 7.82 12.30
N ALA A 260 9.58 6.56 12.71
CA ALA A 260 9.78 6.10 14.10
C ALA A 260 11.15 6.38 14.73
N PHE A 261 12.13 6.82 13.95
CA PHE A 261 13.49 7.07 14.40
C PHE A 261 13.89 8.55 14.45
N PHE A 262 13.00 9.49 14.10
CA PHE A 262 13.30 10.94 14.22
C PHE A 262 13.29 11.49 15.66
N GLU A 263 12.94 10.69 16.67
CA GLU A 263 12.94 11.15 18.08
C GLU A 263 14.31 11.22 18.76
N PHE A 264 15.40 10.73 18.16
CA PHE A 264 16.74 10.87 18.74
C PHE A 264 17.41 12.17 18.30
N GLY A 265 16.89 13.28 18.81
CA GLY A 265 17.45 14.63 18.60
C GLY A 265 17.01 15.67 19.64
N LYS A 266 16.50 15.26 20.81
CA LYS A 266 16.30 16.16 21.94
C LYS A 266 17.34 15.89 23.02
N SER A 267 18.16 16.91 23.20
CA SER A 267 19.28 17.06 24.11
C SER A 267 19.05 16.54 25.53
N GLU A 268 20.14 16.05 26.10
CA GLU A 268 20.48 16.11 27.52
C GLU A 268 20.10 17.46 28.15
N ALA A 269 18.87 17.61 28.65
CA ALA A 269 18.47 18.70 29.55
C ALA A 269 17.06 18.45 30.11
N SER A 270 16.88 17.42 30.93
CA SER A 270 15.81 17.41 31.96
C SER A 270 15.97 16.19 32.87
N THR A 271 17.15 16.03 33.47
CA THR A 271 17.19 15.47 34.81
C THR A 271 16.54 16.51 35.74
N ARG A 272 15.52 16.06 36.48
CA ARG A 272 14.95 16.68 37.70
C ARG A 272 13.68 17.56 37.52
N ARG A 273 12.51 16.92 37.62
CA ARG A 273 11.44 17.38 38.53
C ARG A 273 10.50 16.24 38.95
N LYS A 274 10.28 16.14 40.26
CA LYS A 274 9.47 15.13 40.95
C LYS A 274 7.96 15.40 40.80
N SER A 275 7.21 14.30 40.80
CA SER A 275 5.88 14.05 41.37
C SER A 275 4.70 14.97 41.02
N SER A 276 3.78 14.43 40.23
CA SER A 276 2.33 14.54 40.49
C SER A 276 1.64 13.28 39.96
N THR A 277 1.15 12.45 40.87
CA THR A 277 0.36 11.24 40.59
C THR A 277 -0.87 11.63 39.77
N SER A 278 -1.03 11.01 38.59
CA SER A 278 -2.15 11.31 37.70
C SER A 278 -3.42 10.59 38.18
N ARG A 279 -4.57 11.14 37.81
CA ARG A 279 -5.91 10.61 38.12
C ARG A 279 -6.11 9.16 37.64
N ASP A 280 -5.30 8.71 36.68
CA ASP A 280 -5.33 7.36 36.13
C ASP A 280 -4.60 6.34 37.04
N GLU A 281 -3.59 6.76 37.80
CA GLU A 281 -2.92 5.89 38.79
C GLU A 281 -3.85 5.60 39.98
N ILE A 282 -4.70 6.56 40.37
CA ILE A 282 -5.72 6.37 41.41
C ILE A 282 -6.79 5.37 40.97
N LEU A 283 -7.22 5.45 39.70
CA LEU A 283 -8.22 4.52 39.14
C LEU A 283 -7.64 3.12 38.94
N MET A 284 -6.36 3.00 38.58
CA MET A 284 -5.70 1.72 38.41
C MET A 284 -5.44 1.02 39.75
N GLN A 285 -5.11 1.78 40.79
CA GLN A 285 -4.95 1.24 42.15
C GLN A 285 -6.30 0.77 42.75
N ALA A 286 -7.38 1.52 42.54
CA ALA A 286 -8.73 1.12 42.96
C ALA A 286 -9.24 -0.15 42.24
N ALA A 287 -8.86 -0.35 40.97
CA ALA A 287 -9.19 -1.57 40.21
C ALA A 287 -8.38 -2.80 40.63
N LEU A 288 -7.17 -2.60 41.18
CA LEU A 288 -6.34 -3.67 41.74
C LEU A 288 -6.82 -4.10 43.13
N ASP A 289 -7.39 -3.18 43.91
CA ASP A 289 -7.95 -3.44 45.24
C ASP A 289 -9.32 -4.15 45.18
N SER A 290 -10.08 -4.00 44.10
CA SER A 290 -11.29 -4.80 43.84
C SER A 290 -10.92 -6.19 43.33
N GLY A 291 -10.66 -7.14 44.25
CA GLY A 291 -10.15 -8.49 43.98
C GLY A 291 -10.90 -9.30 42.91
N ILE A 292 -10.57 -9.09 41.64
CA ILE A 292 -10.96 -9.97 40.53
C ILE A 292 -9.90 -11.07 40.43
N THR A 293 -10.24 -12.23 40.99
CA THR A 293 -9.36 -13.41 41.00
C THR A 293 -9.01 -13.87 39.58
N ARG A 294 -7.81 -14.43 39.45
CA ARG A 294 -7.17 -14.92 38.20
C ARG A 294 -8.07 -15.85 37.35
N ALA A 295 -9.06 -16.50 37.97
CA ALA A 295 -10.04 -17.36 37.31
C ALA A 295 -11.08 -16.57 36.48
N LYS A 296 -11.52 -15.38 36.91
CA LYS A 296 -12.45 -14.53 36.14
C LYS A 296 -11.78 -13.83 34.95
N ARG A 297 -10.47 -13.53 35.03
CA ARG A 297 -9.71 -13.05 33.87
C ARG A 297 -9.61 -14.11 32.77
N ARG A 298 -9.42 -15.38 33.14
CA ARG A 298 -9.37 -16.49 32.17
C ARG A 298 -10.74 -16.74 31.53
N PHE A 299 -11.82 -16.64 32.33
CA PHE A 299 -13.20 -16.77 31.84
C PHE A 299 -13.63 -15.63 30.89
N LEU A 300 -13.16 -14.39 31.10
CA LEU A 300 -13.45 -13.26 30.21
C LEU A 300 -12.68 -13.34 28.88
N VAL A 301 -11.42 -13.80 28.92
CA VAL A 301 -10.58 -13.98 27.73
C VAL A 301 -11.12 -15.11 26.84
N ASP A 302 -11.59 -16.21 27.44
CA ASP A 302 -12.14 -17.34 26.68
C ASP A 302 -13.50 -17.03 26.03
N ARG A 303 -14.32 -16.13 26.62
CA ARG A 303 -15.63 -15.73 26.08
C ARG A 303 -15.58 -14.55 25.09
N LEU A 304 -14.51 -13.76 25.10
CA LEU A 304 -14.26 -12.68 24.12
C LEU A 304 -13.45 -13.16 22.90
N ALA A 305 -12.71 -14.26 23.02
CA ALA A 305 -12.05 -14.90 21.88
C ALA A 305 -13.06 -15.59 20.94
N THR A 306 -14.18 -16.08 21.44
CA THR A 306 -15.22 -16.76 20.64
C THR A 306 -15.90 -15.86 19.62
N PRO A 307 -16.38 -14.63 19.93
CA PRO A 307 -16.98 -13.75 18.92
C PRO A 307 -15.96 -13.22 17.91
N VAL A 308 -14.69 -13.03 18.29
CA VAL A 308 -13.63 -12.61 17.34
C VAL A 308 -13.26 -13.74 16.38
N PHE A 309 -13.16 -14.96 16.87
CA PHE A 309 -12.92 -16.14 16.02
C PHE A 309 -14.12 -16.44 15.12
N VAL A 310 -15.35 -16.24 15.61
CA VAL A 310 -16.57 -16.31 14.81
C VAL A 310 -16.63 -15.20 13.77
N LEU A 311 -16.21 -13.96 14.07
CA LEU A 311 -16.11 -12.89 13.06
C LEU A 311 -15.03 -13.17 12.01
N MET A 312 -13.89 -13.74 12.39
CA MET A 312 -12.85 -14.14 11.43
C MET A 312 -13.30 -15.32 10.56
N LEU A 313 -14.06 -16.27 11.12
CA LEU A 313 -14.71 -17.33 10.36
C LEU A 313 -15.80 -16.79 9.45
N LEU A 314 -16.62 -15.84 9.91
CA LEU A 314 -17.67 -15.22 9.09
C LEU A 314 -17.08 -14.34 7.99
N PHE A 315 -15.94 -13.68 8.23
CA PHE A 315 -15.24 -12.91 7.20
C PHE A 315 -14.55 -13.83 6.18
N SER A 316 -13.87 -14.88 6.65
CA SER A 316 -13.29 -15.90 5.76
C SER A 316 -14.37 -16.66 4.98
N LEU A 317 -15.53 -16.93 5.60
CA LEU A 317 -16.69 -17.53 4.98
C LEU A 317 -17.37 -16.56 4.01
N TYR A 318 -17.44 -15.27 4.33
CA TYR A 318 -17.93 -14.25 3.40
C TYR A 318 -17.06 -14.16 2.16
N LEU A 319 -15.73 -14.11 2.32
CA LEU A 319 -14.79 -14.14 1.19
C LEU A 319 -14.91 -15.45 0.39
N ALA A 320 -15.02 -16.60 1.06
CA ALA A 320 -15.19 -17.89 0.40
C ALA A 320 -16.54 -18.03 -0.34
N VAL A 321 -17.63 -17.50 0.23
CA VAL A 321 -18.96 -17.50 -0.38
C VAL A 321 -19.03 -16.48 -1.53
N ALA A 322 -18.38 -15.32 -1.40
CA ALA A 322 -18.24 -14.36 -2.49
C ALA A 322 -17.44 -14.95 -3.65
N GLN A 323 -16.34 -15.66 -3.37
CA GLN A 323 -15.54 -16.38 -4.36
C GLN A 323 -16.34 -17.52 -5.02
N TYR A 324 -17.12 -18.28 -4.24
CA TYR A 324 -17.94 -19.38 -4.74
C TYR A 324 -19.12 -18.88 -5.59
N ALA A 325 -19.77 -17.78 -5.19
CA ALA A 325 -20.82 -17.13 -5.95
C ALA A 325 -20.29 -16.56 -7.28
N ALA A 326 -19.08 -15.98 -7.29
CA ALA A 326 -18.40 -15.54 -8.51
C ALA A 326 -18.11 -16.71 -9.46
N ASN A 327 -17.70 -17.88 -8.92
CA ASN A 327 -17.44 -19.08 -9.71
C ASN A 327 -18.70 -19.77 -10.24
N LEU A 328 -19.86 -19.59 -9.59
CA LEU A 328 -21.14 -20.15 -10.03
C LEU A 328 -21.80 -19.35 -11.18
N HIS A 329 -21.31 -18.16 -11.50
CA HIS A 329 -21.88 -17.29 -12.56
C HIS A 329 -20.99 -17.19 -13.81
N LEU A 330 -19.92 -17.98 -13.89
CA LEU A 330 -19.12 -18.13 -15.11
C LEU A 330 -19.54 -19.41 -15.86
N PRO A 331 -19.98 -19.35 -17.12
CA PRO A 331 -20.08 -20.55 -17.95
C PRO A 331 -18.66 -21.11 -18.12
N THR A 332 -18.51 -22.40 -17.81
CA THR A 332 -17.26 -23.13 -17.99
C THR A 332 -16.85 -23.09 -19.47
N ARG A 333 -15.84 -22.28 -19.82
CA ARG A 333 -15.17 -22.43 -21.12
C ARG A 333 -14.40 -23.74 -21.10
N GLY A 334 -15.00 -24.72 -21.76
CA GLY A 334 -14.41 -26.01 -22.04
C GLY A 334 -13.10 -25.89 -22.83
N LYS A 335 -12.22 -26.85 -22.56
CA LYS A 335 -10.98 -27.17 -23.26
C LYS A 335 -11.04 -26.79 -24.75
N ALA A 336 -10.33 -25.74 -25.14
CA ALA A 336 -9.94 -25.57 -26.54
C ALA A 336 -8.82 -26.57 -26.84
N ARG A 337 -9.18 -27.60 -27.61
CA ARG A 337 -8.25 -28.58 -28.19
C ARG A 337 -7.20 -27.85 -29.04
N ALA A 338 -5.95 -28.27 -28.88
CA ALA A 338 -4.89 -28.01 -29.83
C ALA A 338 -5.32 -28.46 -31.23
N TRP A 339 -5.36 -27.53 -32.18
CA TRP A 339 -5.34 -27.82 -33.60
C TRP A 339 -3.91 -27.63 -34.10
N VAL A 340 -3.18 -28.75 -34.16
CA VAL A 340 -2.01 -28.88 -35.01
C VAL A 340 -2.53 -28.89 -36.45
N ASN A 341 -2.06 -27.96 -37.27
CA ASN A 341 -2.31 -27.95 -38.71
C ASN A 341 -1.13 -28.62 -39.42
N PRO A 342 -1.26 -29.83 -39.98
CA PRO A 342 -0.22 -30.44 -40.78
C PRO A 342 -0.50 -30.13 -42.25
N LYS A 343 0.09 -29.04 -42.76
CA LYS A 343 0.43 -28.79 -44.18
C LYS A 343 0.84 -27.34 -44.34
N LEU A 344 2.15 -27.10 -44.33
CA LEU A 344 2.90 -26.35 -45.35
C LEU A 344 4.39 -26.40 -44.97
N LEU A 345 5.19 -26.52 -46.01
CA LEU A 345 6.63 -26.74 -46.06
C LEU A 345 7.46 -25.71 -45.28
#